data_AF-A0A366HD73-F1
#
_entry.id   AF-A0A366HD73-F1
#
_cell.length_a   1.000
_cell.length_b   1.000
_cell.length_c   1.000
_cell.angle_alpha   90.00
_cell.angle_beta   90.00
_cell.angle_gamma   90.00
#
_symmetry.space_group_name_H-M   'P 1'
#
loop_
_entity.id
_entity.type
_entity.pdbx_description
1 polymer ?
#
loop_
_entity_poly.entity_id
_entity_poly.type
_entity_poly.pdbx_seq_one_letter_code
_entity_poly.pdbx_strand_id
1 'polypeptide(L)'
;MQTQSAGFTVGSWFAAVAACASAACAGGYLVGMDLAVLKSTLTDKEAELVELRSQVAELNLNLRDAESAARQALDRREHAIKSLEAYVNLRDEQIELARRLVEKKDALVLGAFEFQSPLTLTQIVTAKNSFHDIQHEVAAGNFKGLDLTNAYQRLKAIFENPDLEELNIAYDEAKGIGGR
;
A
#
# COMPACT_ATOMS: atom_id res chain seq x y z
N MET A 1 23.22 -113.87 -31.17
CA MET A 1 22.53 -112.62 -31.55
C MET A 1 21.03 -112.87 -31.53
N GLN A 2 20.34 -112.43 -30.48
CA GLN A 2 18.88 -112.43 -30.39
C GLN A 2 18.43 -110.97 -30.43
N THR A 3 17.72 -110.56 -31.47
CA THR A 3 17.03 -109.29 -31.54
C THR A 3 15.63 -109.48 -30.95
N GLN A 4 15.46 -109.14 -29.67
CA GLN A 4 14.13 -109.03 -29.07
C GLN A 4 13.44 -107.79 -29.65
N SER A 5 12.41 -107.98 -30.46
CA SER A 5 11.53 -106.89 -30.88
C SER A 5 10.66 -106.49 -29.69
N ALA A 6 10.89 -105.30 -29.15
CA ALA A 6 10.00 -104.68 -28.17
C ALA A 6 8.62 -104.50 -28.82
N GLY A 7 7.66 -105.34 -28.44
CA GLY A 7 6.28 -105.22 -28.87
C GLY A 7 5.66 -103.97 -28.26
N PHE A 8 5.67 -102.86 -29.00
CA PHE A 8 4.89 -101.68 -28.65
C PHE A 8 3.41 -102.02 -28.87
N THR A 9 2.68 -102.20 -27.76
CA THR A 9 1.24 -102.39 -27.80
C THR A 9 0.58 -101.09 -28.25
N VAL A 10 -0.43 -101.19 -29.11
CA VAL A 10 -1.17 -100.06 -29.71
C VAL A 10 -1.66 -99.05 -28.66
N GLY A 11 -1.93 -99.49 -27.42
CA GLY A 11 -2.29 -98.61 -26.29
C GLY A 11 -1.20 -97.64 -25.83
N SER A 12 0.09 -97.97 -25.99
CA SER A 12 1.21 -97.10 -25.60
C SER A 12 1.36 -95.87 -26.50
N TRP A 13 1.02 -96.00 -27.79
CA TRP A 13 1.04 -94.88 -28.73
C TRP A 13 -0.10 -93.89 -28.47
N PHE A 14 -1.31 -94.40 -28.15
CA PHE A 14 -2.42 -93.54 -27.75
C PHE A 14 -2.14 -92.77 -26.46
N ALA A 15 -1.44 -93.38 -25.49
CA ALA A 15 -1.02 -92.69 -24.27
C ALA A 15 -0.02 -91.55 -24.55
N ALA A 16 0.95 -91.78 -25.45
CA ALA A 16 1.91 -90.75 -25.85
C ALA A 16 1.24 -89.59 -26.60
N VAL A 17 0.32 -89.89 -27.52
CA VAL A 17 -0.44 -88.86 -28.26
C VAL A 17 -1.36 -88.07 -27.32
N ALA A 18 -2.02 -88.74 -26.37
CA ALA A 18 -2.86 -88.08 -25.38
C ALA A 18 -2.06 -87.18 -24.42
N ALA A 19 -0.85 -87.61 -24.02
CA ALA A 19 0.05 -86.81 -23.19
C ALA A 19 0.61 -85.59 -23.95
N CYS A 20 0.95 -85.74 -25.23
CA CYS A 20 1.39 -84.62 -26.07
C CYS A 20 0.24 -83.65 -26.37
N ALA A 21 -0.98 -84.15 -26.59
CA ALA A 21 -2.16 -83.31 -26.80
C ALA A 21 -2.54 -82.54 -25.52
N SER A 22 -2.48 -83.17 -24.35
CA SER A 22 -2.75 -82.49 -23.08
C SER A 22 -1.67 -81.48 -22.71
N ALA A 23 -0.39 -81.77 -22.97
CA ALA A 23 0.69 -80.81 -22.79
C ALA A 23 0.61 -79.61 -23.75
N ALA A 24 0.25 -79.84 -25.02
CA ALA A 24 0.03 -78.78 -26.00
C ALA A 24 -1.17 -77.89 -25.63
N CYS A 25 -2.27 -78.47 -25.17
CA CYS A 25 -3.44 -77.74 -24.70
C CYS A 25 -3.15 -76.94 -23.41
N ALA A 26 -2.38 -77.50 -22.47
CA ALA A 26 -1.99 -76.79 -21.23
C ALA A 26 -1.02 -75.64 -21.52
N GLY A 27 -0.06 -75.82 -22.43
CA GLY A 27 0.86 -74.75 -22.87
C GLY A 27 0.14 -73.61 -23.58
N GLY A 28 -0.83 -73.91 -24.44
CA GLY A 28 -1.66 -72.90 -25.10
C GLY A 28 -2.54 -72.11 -24.12
N TYR A 29 -3.04 -72.77 -23.07
CA TYR A 29 -3.84 -72.11 -22.03
C TYR A 29 -3.00 -71.13 -21.19
N LEU A 30 -1.79 -71.51 -20.78
CA LEU A 30 -0.89 -70.63 -20.03
C LEU A 30 -0.50 -69.38 -20.83
N VAL A 31 -0.11 -69.56 -22.10
CA VAL A 31 0.21 -68.44 -22.99
C VAL A 31 -1.01 -67.53 -23.23
N GLY A 32 -2.21 -68.10 -23.35
CA GLY A 32 -3.45 -67.31 -23.46
C GLY A 32 -3.78 -66.52 -22.19
N MET A 33 -3.52 -67.08 -21.02
CA MET A 33 -3.69 -66.41 -19.73
C MET A 33 -2.71 -65.26 -19.56
N ASP A 34 -1.42 -65.49 -19.85
CA ASP A 34 -0.39 -64.45 -19.80
C ASP A 34 -0.68 -63.31 -20.79
N LEU A 35 -1.14 -63.64 -21.99
CA LEU A 35 -1.56 -62.64 -22.98
C LEU A 35 -2.76 -61.80 -22.49
N ALA A 36 -3.72 -62.43 -21.83
CA ALA A 36 -4.89 -61.73 -21.28
C ALA A 36 -4.51 -60.78 -20.14
N VAL A 37 -3.63 -61.20 -19.24
CA VAL A 37 -3.09 -60.37 -18.15
C VAL A 37 -2.25 -59.22 -18.69
N LEU A 38 -1.43 -59.47 -19.71
CA LEU A 38 -0.63 -58.41 -20.33
C LEU A 38 -1.53 -57.37 -21.03
N LYS A 39 -2.58 -57.84 -21.70
CA LYS A 39 -3.55 -56.97 -22.36
C LYS A 39 -4.33 -56.11 -21.38
N SER A 40 -4.78 -56.67 -20.25
CA SER A 40 -5.46 -55.87 -19.22
C SER A 40 -4.50 -54.84 -18.60
N THR A 41 -3.26 -55.24 -18.30
CA THR A 41 -2.24 -54.32 -17.78
C THR A 41 -1.95 -53.19 -18.75
N LEU A 42 -1.88 -53.48 -20.06
CA LEU A 42 -1.67 -52.47 -21.09
C LEU A 42 -2.85 -51.49 -21.15
N THR A 43 -4.09 -51.98 -21.13
CA THR A 43 -5.27 -51.10 -21.15
C THR A 43 -5.36 -50.22 -19.90
N ASP A 44 -4.99 -50.75 -18.74
CA ASP A 44 -4.97 -49.98 -17.50
C ASP A 44 -3.91 -48.87 -17.56
N LYS A 45 -2.73 -49.18 -18.12
CA LYS A 45 -1.67 -48.18 -18.33
C LYS A 45 -2.01 -47.14 -19.39
N GLU A 46 -2.73 -47.53 -20.44
CA GLU A 46 -3.26 -46.58 -21.43
C GLU A 46 -4.27 -45.62 -20.79
N ALA A 47 -5.14 -46.12 -19.91
CA ALA A 47 -6.07 -45.27 -19.15
C ALA A 47 -5.33 -44.30 -18.21
N GLU A 48 -4.34 -44.78 -17.46
CA GLU A 48 -3.50 -43.95 -16.58
C GLU A 48 -2.75 -42.86 -17.36
N LEU A 49 -2.23 -43.19 -18.55
CA LEU A 49 -1.56 -42.19 -19.41
C LEU A 49 -2.52 -41.14 -19.95
N VAL A 50 -3.76 -41.51 -20.28
CA VAL A 50 -4.79 -40.55 -20.70
C VAL A 50 -5.16 -39.62 -19.55
N GLU A 51 -5.31 -40.14 -18.35
CA GLU A 51 -5.59 -39.35 -17.15
C GLU A 51 -4.46 -38.37 -16.84
N LEU A 52 -3.21 -38.84 -16.82
CA LEU A 52 -2.03 -37.99 -16.61
C LEU A 52 -1.91 -36.91 -17.68
N ARG A 53 -2.20 -37.23 -18.96
CA ARG A 53 -2.22 -36.22 -20.03
C ARG A 53 -3.30 -35.17 -19.81
N SER A 54 -4.48 -35.57 -19.34
CA SER A 54 -5.55 -34.64 -18.97
C SER A 54 -5.12 -33.72 -17.83
N GLN A 55 -4.54 -34.29 -16.76
CA GLN A 55 -4.05 -33.50 -15.62
C GLN A 55 -2.94 -32.52 -16.03
N VAL A 56 -2.01 -32.95 -16.90
CA VAL A 56 -0.96 -32.06 -17.43
C VAL A 56 -1.56 -30.94 -18.28
N ALA A 57 -2.58 -31.22 -19.09
CA ALA A 57 -3.26 -30.19 -19.88
C ALA A 57 -3.96 -29.17 -18.97
N GLU A 58 -4.64 -29.64 -17.92
CA GLU A 58 -5.31 -28.79 -16.93
C GLU A 58 -4.32 -27.92 -16.14
N LEU A 59 -3.22 -28.51 -15.65
CA LEU A 59 -2.17 -27.75 -14.96
C LEU A 59 -1.52 -26.70 -15.86
N ASN A 60 -1.33 -26.99 -17.14
CA ASN A 60 -0.80 -26.01 -18.09
C ASN A 60 -1.78 -24.86 -18.35
N LEU A 61 -3.09 -25.12 -18.37
CA LEU A 61 -4.11 -24.07 -18.46
C LEU A 61 -4.10 -23.21 -17.21
N ASN A 62 -4.14 -23.82 -16.03
CA ASN A 62 -4.09 -23.11 -14.75
C ASN A 62 -2.82 -22.26 -14.60
N LEU A 63 -1.67 -22.78 -15.05
CA LEU A 63 -0.42 -22.04 -15.06
C LEU A 63 -0.50 -20.82 -15.97
N ARG A 64 -1.03 -20.95 -17.19
CA ARG A 64 -1.21 -19.83 -18.12
C ARG A 64 -2.16 -18.77 -17.56
N ASP A 65 -3.26 -19.19 -16.94
CA ASP A 65 -4.23 -18.28 -16.33
C ASP A 65 -3.59 -17.53 -15.16
N ALA A 66 -2.85 -18.23 -14.30
CA ALA A 66 -2.10 -17.63 -13.20
C ALA A 66 -1.03 -16.64 -13.68
N GLU A 67 -0.27 -17.00 -14.72
CA GLU A 67 0.72 -16.10 -15.36
C GLU A 67 0.04 -14.85 -15.94
N SER A 68 -1.11 -15.00 -16.59
CA SER A 68 -1.87 -13.87 -17.15
C SER A 68 -2.39 -12.94 -16.05
N ALA A 69 -2.90 -13.50 -14.95
CA ALA A 69 -3.37 -12.74 -13.80
C ALA A 69 -2.23 -12.00 -13.11
N ALA A 70 -1.06 -12.64 -12.97
CA ALA A 70 0.14 -12.03 -12.41
C ALA A 70 0.64 -10.86 -13.27
N ARG A 71 0.67 -11.02 -14.60
CA ARG A 71 1.01 -9.93 -15.52
C ARG A 71 0.04 -8.76 -15.42
N GLN A 72 -1.26 -9.03 -15.40
CA GLN A 72 -2.27 -7.98 -15.25
C GLN A 72 -2.14 -7.25 -13.92
N ALA A 73 -1.81 -7.96 -12.83
CA ALA A 73 -1.56 -7.35 -11.52
C ALA A 73 -0.30 -6.48 -11.54
N LEU A 74 0.74 -6.90 -12.25
CA LEU A 74 1.97 -6.12 -12.44
C LEU A 74 1.68 -4.82 -13.20
N ASP A 75 0.97 -4.90 -14.32
CA ASP A 75 0.60 -3.72 -15.12
C ASP A 75 -0.23 -2.71 -14.30
N ARG A 76 -1.19 -3.20 -13.51
CA ARG A 76 -1.99 -2.35 -12.59
C ARG A 76 -1.11 -1.65 -11.56
N ARG A 77 -0.15 -2.38 -10.98
CA ARG A 77 0.80 -1.80 -10.00
C ARG A 77 1.73 -0.79 -10.65
N GLU A 78 2.23 -1.07 -11.86
CA GLU A 78 3.09 -0.13 -12.58
C GLU A 78 2.35 1.17 -12.93
N HIS A 79 1.09 1.07 -13.36
CA HIS A 79 0.24 2.25 -13.56
C HIS A 79 0.01 3.03 -12.26
N ALA A 80 -0.23 2.34 -11.14
CA ALA A 80 -0.37 2.99 -9.85
C ALA A 80 0.91 3.72 -9.42
N ILE A 81 2.08 3.09 -9.59
CA ILE A 81 3.38 3.70 -9.30
C ILE A 81 3.56 4.98 -10.13
N LYS A 82 3.36 4.92 -11.46
CA LYS A 82 3.46 6.11 -12.33
C LYS A 82 2.52 7.23 -11.90
N SER A 83 1.31 6.90 -11.45
CA SER A 83 0.35 7.90 -10.97
C SER A 83 0.79 8.56 -9.66
N LEU A 84 1.40 7.79 -8.75
CA LEU A 84 1.93 8.29 -7.48
C LEU A 84 3.17 9.15 -7.70
N GLU A 85 4.07 8.74 -8.60
CA GLU A 85 5.24 9.54 -9.00
C GLU A 85 4.82 10.91 -9.56
N ALA A 86 3.80 10.93 -10.43
CA ALA A 86 3.25 12.19 -10.94
C ALA A 86 2.66 13.08 -9.83
N TYR A 87 1.97 12.48 -8.85
CA TYR A 87 1.42 13.21 -7.71
C TYR A 87 2.51 13.77 -6.80
N VAL A 88 3.58 13.02 -6.53
CA VAL A 88 4.73 13.48 -5.75
C VAL A 88 5.42 14.64 -6.44
N ASN A 89 5.70 14.54 -7.74
CA ASN A 89 6.30 15.63 -8.52
C ASN A 89 5.45 16.91 -8.45
N LEU A 90 4.13 16.79 -8.59
CA LEU A 90 3.23 17.94 -8.45
C LEU A 90 3.28 18.56 -7.05
N ARG A 91 3.40 17.73 -6.00
CA ARG A 91 3.53 18.21 -4.62
C ARG A 91 4.86 18.91 -4.38
N ASP A 92 5.94 18.41 -4.94
CA ASP A 92 7.26 19.04 -4.85
C ASP A 92 7.26 20.41 -5.54
N GLU A 93 6.63 20.52 -6.71
CA GLU A 93 6.42 21.81 -7.39
C GLU A 93 5.63 22.80 -6.53
N GLN A 94 4.56 22.34 -5.86
CA GLN A 94 3.77 23.19 -4.95
C GLN A 94 4.58 23.65 -3.74
N ILE A 95 5.42 22.77 -3.17
CA ILE A 95 6.29 23.11 -2.04
C ILE A 95 7.32 24.16 -2.46
N GLU A 96 7.94 24.01 -3.62
CA GLU A 96 8.90 24.99 -4.13
C GLU A 96 8.25 26.34 -4.44
N LEU A 97 7.04 26.35 -4.99
CA LEU A 97 6.28 27.59 -5.15
C LEU A 97 5.96 28.25 -3.81
N ALA A 98 5.53 27.47 -2.81
CA ALA A 98 5.27 27.98 -1.46
C ALA A 98 6.53 28.55 -0.81
N ARG A 99 7.67 27.85 -0.95
CA ARG A 99 8.98 28.32 -0.45
C ARG A 99 9.36 29.67 -1.08
N ARG A 100 9.25 29.81 -2.41
CA ARG A 100 9.52 31.09 -3.09
C ARG A 100 8.59 32.22 -2.63
N LEU A 101 7.33 31.91 -2.36
CA LEU A 101 6.38 32.90 -1.83
C LEU A 101 6.75 33.33 -0.41
N VAL A 102 7.20 32.41 0.44
CA VAL A 102 7.72 32.71 1.78
C VAL A 102 8.97 33.56 1.68
N GLU A 103 9.96 33.18 0.87
CA GLU A 103 11.18 33.96 0.67
C GLU A 103 10.89 35.37 0.16
N LYS A 104 9.95 35.51 -0.79
CA LYS A 104 9.52 36.83 -1.27
C LYS A 104 8.83 37.64 -0.17
N LYS A 105 7.99 37.00 0.65
CA LYS A 105 7.36 37.64 1.81
C LYS A 105 8.43 38.09 2.80
N ASP A 106 9.40 37.25 3.14
CA ASP A 106 10.46 37.57 4.08
C ASP A 106 11.36 38.70 3.53
N ALA A 107 11.66 38.71 2.23
CA ALA A 107 12.39 39.80 1.59
C ALA A 107 11.59 41.13 1.61
N LEU A 108 10.27 41.08 1.41
CA LEU A 108 9.39 42.25 1.54
C LEU A 108 9.25 42.71 2.99
N VAL A 109 9.22 41.79 3.96
CA VAL A 109 9.22 42.10 5.39
C VAL A 109 10.55 42.78 5.75
N LEU A 110 11.69 42.24 5.31
CA LEU A 110 13.01 42.85 5.55
C LEU A 110 13.18 44.19 4.83
N GLY A 111 12.60 44.36 3.64
CA GLY A 111 12.60 45.65 2.91
C GLY A 111 11.61 46.69 3.46
N ALA A 112 10.62 46.27 4.24
CA ALA A 112 9.65 47.14 4.91
C ALA A 112 9.96 47.37 6.40
N PHE A 113 10.97 46.69 6.96
CA PHE A 113 11.40 46.81 8.36
C PHE A 113 12.67 47.66 8.51
N GLU A 114 12.56 48.95 8.23
CA GLU A 114 13.17 49.98 9.10
C GLU A 114 12.12 50.44 10.13
N PHE A 115 11.45 49.51 10.80
CA PHE A 115 10.82 49.86 12.07
C PHE A 115 11.88 49.66 13.15
N GLN A 116 12.26 50.77 13.78
CA GLN A 116 12.97 50.79 15.06
C GLN A 116 12.40 49.66 15.95
N SER A 117 13.31 48.89 16.55
CA SER A 117 13.12 47.73 17.44
C SER A 117 11.71 47.48 17.96
N PRO A 118 11.25 46.21 18.07
CA PRO A 118 9.94 45.90 18.63
C PRO A 118 9.74 46.66 19.95
N LEU A 119 8.65 47.44 20.01
CA LEU A 119 8.28 48.24 21.18
C LEU A 119 8.36 47.34 22.42
N THR A 120 9.13 47.77 23.41
CA THR A 120 9.23 47.02 24.67
C THR A 120 7.88 46.98 25.37
N LEU A 121 7.61 45.92 26.13
CA LEU A 121 6.36 45.79 26.91
C LEU A 121 6.07 47.05 27.75
N THR A 122 7.10 47.62 28.36
CA THR A 122 7.02 48.88 29.12
C THR A 122 6.54 50.04 28.25
N GLN A 123 7.01 50.17 27.00
CA GLN A 123 6.56 51.23 26.09
C GLN A 123 5.10 51.05 25.69
N ILE A 124 4.65 49.80 25.49
CA ILE A 124 3.26 49.50 25.15
C ILE A 124 2.33 49.84 26.31
N VAL A 125 2.65 49.40 27.52
CA VAL A 125 1.89 49.71 28.74
C VAL A 125 1.87 51.21 29.02
N THR A 126 3.02 51.88 28.89
CA THR A 126 3.11 53.34 29.07
C THR A 126 2.24 54.08 28.04
N ALA A 127 2.30 53.67 26.78
CA ALA A 127 1.47 54.27 25.72
C ALA A 127 -0.03 54.05 25.96
N LYS A 128 -0.43 52.87 26.46
CA LYS A 128 -1.82 52.58 26.82
C LYS A 128 -2.31 53.49 27.95
N ASN A 129 -1.51 53.64 29.02
CA ASN A 129 -1.87 54.51 30.14
C ASN A 129 -1.97 55.98 29.72
N SER A 130 -0.99 56.47 28.94
CA SER A 130 -1.05 57.83 28.39
C SER A 130 -2.24 58.04 27.45
N PHE A 131 -2.64 57.02 26.69
CA PHE A 131 -3.83 57.10 25.87
C PHE A 131 -5.12 57.13 26.71
N HIS A 132 -5.17 56.39 27.82
CA HIS A 132 -6.28 56.45 28.76
C HIS A 132 -6.45 57.86 29.37
N ASP A 133 -5.35 58.52 29.72
CA ASP A 133 -5.37 59.92 30.18
C ASP A 133 -5.94 60.86 29.10
N ILE A 134 -5.55 60.66 27.83
CA ILE A 134 -6.11 61.41 26.70
C ILE A 134 -7.61 61.14 26.56
N GLN A 135 -8.08 59.91 26.76
CA GLN A 135 -9.52 59.60 26.73
C GLN A 135 -10.30 60.36 27.82
N HIS A 136 -9.74 60.47 29.03
CA HIS A 136 -10.33 61.26 30.12
C HIS A 136 -10.42 62.75 29.78
N GLU A 137 -9.34 63.32 29.23
CA GLU A 137 -9.30 64.72 28.81
C GLU A 137 -10.25 65.03 27.63
N VAL A 138 -10.40 64.08 26.70
CA VAL A 138 -11.39 64.17 25.63
C VAL A 138 -12.81 64.14 26.19
N ALA A 139 -13.10 63.23 27.14
CA ALA A 139 -14.40 63.15 27.80
C ALA A 139 -14.72 64.38 28.65
N ALA A 140 -13.71 65.01 29.25
CA ALA A 140 -13.83 66.28 29.97
C ALA A 140 -14.07 67.49 29.03
N GLY A 141 -13.98 67.30 27.71
CA GLY A 141 -14.22 68.34 26.71
C GLY A 141 -13.02 69.27 26.48
N ASN A 142 -11.84 68.91 26.99
CA ASN A 142 -10.61 69.70 26.83
C ASN A 142 -10.03 69.57 25.41
N PHE A 143 -10.31 68.47 24.72
CA PHE A 143 -9.93 68.23 23.31
C PHE A 143 -11.14 68.16 22.39
N LYS A 144 -11.75 69.33 22.08
CA LYS A 144 -12.95 69.42 21.24
C LYS A 144 -12.74 68.83 19.85
N GLY A 145 -13.59 67.86 19.48
CA GLY A 145 -13.63 67.26 18.15
C GLY A 145 -12.54 66.21 17.87
N LEU A 146 -11.65 65.94 18.83
CA LEU A 146 -10.64 64.88 18.70
C LEU A 146 -11.30 63.50 18.66
N ASP A 147 -12.38 63.34 19.44
CA ASP A 147 -13.24 62.15 19.47
C ASP A 147 -13.85 61.82 18.10
N LEU A 148 -14.11 62.83 17.27
CA LEU A 148 -14.68 62.65 15.94
C LEU A 148 -13.64 62.30 14.87
N THR A 149 -12.35 62.32 15.21
CA THR A 149 -11.29 62.04 14.23
C THR A 149 -11.11 60.53 14.01
N ASN A 150 -10.89 60.14 12.76
CA ASN A 150 -10.58 58.76 12.40
C ASN A 150 -9.31 58.23 13.09
N ALA A 151 -8.34 59.10 13.36
CA ALA A 151 -7.11 58.73 14.05
C ALA A 151 -7.38 58.33 15.50
N TYR A 152 -8.17 59.12 16.23
CA TYR A 152 -8.55 58.81 17.61
C TYR A 152 -9.38 57.53 17.72
N GLN A 153 -10.35 57.34 16.82
CA GLN A 153 -11.17 56.12 16.80
C GLN A 153 -10.34 54.86 16.54
N ARG A 154 -9.32 54.94 15.68
CA ARG A 154 -8.39 53.84 15.44
C ARG A 154 -7.53 53.54 16.67
N LEU A 155 -6.98 54.56 17.32
CA LEU A 155 -6.18 54.37 18.54
C LEU A 155 -7.03 53.79 19.67
N LYS A 156 -8.27 54.26 19.81
CA LYS A 156 -9.25 53.72 20.75
C LYS A 156 -9.49 52.23 20.52
N ALA A 157 -9.79 51.82 19.29
CA ALA A 157 -9.99 50.41 18.95
C ALA A 157 -8.74 49.54 19.18
N ILE A 158 -7.54 50.09 18.98
CA ILE A 158 -6.28 49.39 19.26
C ILE A 158 -6.11 49.17 20.75
N PHE A 159 -6.24 50.21 21.58
CA PHE A 159 -5.98 50.14 23.02
C PHE A 159 -7.11 49.52 23.86
N GLU A 160 -8.32 49.41 23.31
CA GLU A 160 -9.45 48.68 23.91
C GLU A 160 -9.46 47.17 23.55
N ASN A 161 -8.44 46.68 22.83
CA ASN A 161 -8.33 45.26 22.52
C ASN A 161 -8.05 44.43 23.79
N PRO A 162 -8.83 43.36 24.09
CA PRO A 162 -8.63 42.49 25.25
C PRO A 162 -7.21 41.91 25.36
N ASP A 163 -6.52 41.67 24.26
CA ASP A 163 -5.15 41.14 24.26
C ASP A 163 -4.14 42.09 24.95
N LEU A 164 -4.41 43.41 24.93
CA LEU A 164 -3.59 44.42 25.63
C LEU A 164 -3.95 44.54 27.12
N GLU A 165 -5.06 43.96 27.57
CA GLU A 165 -5.43 43.89 28.97
C GLU A 165 -4.63 42.81 29.69
N GLU A 166 -4.48 41.64 29.05
CA GLU A 166 -3.64 40.55 29.54
C GLU A 166 -2.16 40.98 29.68
N LEU A 167 -1.67 41.81 28.76
CA LEU A 167 -0.32 42.38 28.82
C LEU A 167 -0.12 43.36 29.98
N ASN A 168 -1.17 44.08 30.40
CA ASN A 168 -1.11 45.00 31.53
C ASN A 168 -1.08 44.22 32.86
N ILE A 169 -1.90 43.17 32.97
CA ILE A 169 -1.92 42.24 34.11
C ILE A 169 -0.55 41.56 34.26
N ALA A 170 0.00 41.02 33.16
CA ALA A 170 1.31 40.39 33.17
C ALA A 170 2.45 41.37 33.52
N TYR A 171 2.32 42.64 33.14
CA TYR A 171 3.27 43.69 33.51
C TYR A 171 3.20 44.02 35.01
N ASP A 172 1.99 44.14 35.57
CA ASP A 172 1.77 44.43 36.99
C ASP A 172 2.21 43.28 37.89
N GLU A 173 2.04 42.03 37.44
CA GLU A 173 2.59 40.82 38.06
C GLU A 173 4.13 40.83 38.02
N ALA A 174 4.72 41.15 36.87
CA ALA A 174 6.18 41.21 36.69
C ALA A 174 6.84 42.34 37.50
N LYS A 175 6.11 43.45 37.76
CA LYS A 175 6.57 44.55 38.63
C LYS A 175 6.30 44.32 40.11
N GLY A 176 5.61 43.24 40.50
CA GLY A 176 5.27 42.95 41.90
C GLY A 176 4.24 43.91 42.50
N ILE A 177 3.38 44.51 41.67
CA ILE A 177 2.33 45.45 42.11
C ILE A 177 1.02 44.70 42.45
N GLY A 178 0.81 43.50 41.91
CA GLY A 178 -0.36 42.63 42.15
C GLY A 178 -0.37 41.85 43.47
N GLY A 179 0.13 42.44 44.56
CA GLY A 179 0.15 41.82 45.88
C GLY A 179 -0.73 42.55 46.90
N ARG A 180 -2.05 42.35 46.83
CA ARG A 180 -2.99 42.40 47.97
C ARG A 180 -4.36 41.84 47.63
#